data_AF-A0A969I0G4-F1
#
_entry.id   AF-A0A969I0G4-F1
#
_cell.length_a   1.000
_cell.length_b   1.000
_cell.length_c   1.000
_cell.angle_alpha   90.00
_cell.angle_beta   90.00
_cell.angle_gamma   90.00
#
_symmetry.space_group_name_H-M   'P 1'
#
loop_
_entity.id
_entity.type
_entity.pdbx_description
1 polymer ?
#
loop_
_entity_poly.entity_id
_entity_poly.type
_entity_poly.pdbx_seq_one_letter_code
_entity_poly.pdbx_strand_id
1 'polypeptide(L)'
;MNVPISRIGELVENVPGVIATQHSGSGKANQYFLRGFNLDHGTDFAGFVDGVPINMPTHGHGQGYLDFNFLIPETLERIDFRKGPYFADVGDFS
;
A
#
# COMPACT_ATOMS: atom_id res chain seq x y z
N MET A 1 -5.13 5.48 16.20
CA MET A 1 -4.38 4.22 16.07
C MET A 1 -3.78 3.90 17.43
N ASN A 2 -4.02 2.71 18.01
CA ASN A 2 -3.58 2.37 19.39
C ASN A 2 -2.72 1.08 19.44
N VAL A 3 -2.21 0.65 18.29
CA VAL A 3 -1.29 -0.48 18.15
C VAL A 3 0.10 0.11 17.88
N PRO A 4 1.15 -0.29 18.62
CA PRO A 4 2.52 0.11 18.31
C PRO A 4 2.89 -0.31 16.88
N ILE A 5 3.42 0.62 16.09
CA ILE A 5 3.84 0.36 14.71
C ILE A 5 5.34 0.11 14.73
N SER A 6 5.75 -1.11 14.35
CA SER A 6 7.15 -1.53 14.32
C SER A 6 7.80 -1.33 12.94
N ARG A 7 6.98 -1.30 11.89
CA ARG A 7 7.37 -1.02 10.49
C ARG A 7 6.28 -0.25 9.76
N ILE A 8 6.66 0.61 8.82
CA ILE A 8 5.72 1.42 8.04
C ILE A 8 4.70 0.55 7.29
N GLY A 9 5.12 -0.61 6.78
CA GLY A 9 4.22 -1.58 6.14
C GLY A 9 3.07 -2.07 7.02
N GLU A 10 3.14 -1.99 8.35
CA GLU A 10 2.01 -2.34 9.24
C GLU A 10 0.86 -1.33 9.16
N LEU A 11 1.11 -0.13 8.64
CA LEU A 11 0.05 0.86 8.44
C LEU A 11 -1.08 0.28 7.59
N VAL A 12 -0.75 -0.37 6.47
CA VAL A 12 -1.76 -0.94 5.58
C VAL A 12 -2.47 -2.15 6.19
N GLU A 13 -1.90 -2.79 7.22
CA GLU A 13 -2.55 -3.91 7.93
C GLU A 13 -3.69 -3.44 8.85
N ASN A 14 -3.84 -2.12 9.06
CA ASN A 14 -5.06 -1.56 9.64
C ASN A 14 -6.26 -1.66 8.68
N VAL A 15 -6.05 -2.00 7.40
CA VAL A 15 -7.11 -2.30 6.44
C VAL A 15 -7.49 -3.79 6.54
N PRO A 16 -8.75 -4.13 6.87
CA PRO A 16 -9.13 -5.53 7.07
C PRO A 16 -8.93 -6.39 5.82
N GLY A 17 -8.16 -7.47 5.98
CA GLY A 17 -7.83 -8.41 4.93
C GLY A 17 -6.60 -8.03 4.10
N VAL A 18 -5.90 -6.94 4.45
CA VAL A 18 -4.60 -6.59 3.89
C VAL A 18 -3.49 -7.16 4.77
N ILE A 19 -2.47 -7.72 4.13
CA ILE A 19 -1.22 -8.15 4.78
C ILE A 19 -0.08 -7.51 4.01
N ALA A 20 0.91 -6.98 4.73
CA ALA A 20 2.16 -6.50 4.15
C ALA A 20 3.29 -7.37 4.68
N THR A 21 4.12 -7.95 3.82
CA THR A 21 5.31 -8.68 4.28
C THR A 21 6.58 -7.95 3.86
N GLN A 22 7.66 -8.14 4.60
CA GLN A 22 8.97 -7.69 4.15
C GLN A 22 9.46 -8.60 3.04
N HIS A 23 9.87 -8.01 1.92
CA HIS A 23 10.50 -8.71 0.81
C HIS A 23 11.90 -8.15 0.61
N SER A 24 12.93 -8.97 0.80
CA SER A 24 14.34 -8.64 0.48
C SER A 24 14.94 -7.41 1.19
N GLY A 25 14.42 -7.03 2.36
CA GLY A 25 14.96 -5.96 3.23
C GLY A 25 14.32 -4.58 3.03
N SER A 26 14.70 -3.61 3.87
CA SER A 26 14.02 -2.29 3.98
C SER A 26 14.22 -1.34 2.79
N GLY A 27 15.11 -1.67 1.84
CA GLY A 27 15.32 -0.88 0.61
C GLY A 27 14.34 -1.17 -0.51
N LYS A 28 13.32 -2.00 -0.26
CA LYS A 28 12.28 -2.40 -1.20
C LYS A 28 10.91 -2.25 -0.55
N ALA A 29 9.92 -1.89 -1.35
CA ALA A 29 8.52 -1.88 -0.96
C ALA A 29 8.11 -3.24 -0.39
N ASN A 30 7.13 -3.22 0.51
CA ASN A 30 6.53 -4.43 1.03
C ASN A 30 5.84 -5.24 -0.07
N GLN A 31 5.73 -6.55 0.12
CA GLN A 31 4.80 -7.36 -0.65
C GLN A 31 3.41 -7.15 -0.04
N TYR A 32 2.43 -6.78 -0.86
CA TYR A 32 1.06 -6.61 -0.39
C TYR A 32 0.18 -7.78 -0.82
N PHE A 33 -0.73 -8.15 0.06
CA PHE A 33 -1.77 -9.13 -0.21
C PHE A 33 -3.13 -8.58 0.23
N LEU A 34 -4.18 -8.80 -0.57
CA LEU A 34 -5.56 -8.52 -0.18
C LEU A 34 -6.38 -9.81 -0.29
N ARG A 35 -6.98 -10.26 0.82
CA ARG A 35 -7.76 -11.52 0.89
C ARG A 35 -6.97 -12.74 0.37
N GLY A 36 -5.65 -12.74 0.57
CA GLY A 36 -4.74 -13.79 0.12
C GLY A 36 -4.25 -13.66 -1.33
N PHE A 37 -4.77 -12.72 -2.12
CA PHE A 37 -4.28 -12.44 -3.47
C PHE A 37 -3.05 -11.56 -3.40
N ASN A 38 -2.02 -11.93 -4.16
CA ASN A 38 -0.79 -11.18 -4.26
C ASN A 38 -0.99 -9.95 -5.16
N LEU A 39 -0.63 -8.75 -4.67
CA LEU A 39 -0.75 -7.48 -5.39
C LEU A 39 0.60 -6.94 -5.88
N ASP A 40 1.64 -7.77 -5.83
CA ASP A 40 2.99 -7.53 -6.35
C ASP A 40 3.54 -6.12 -6.16
N HIS A 41 3.86 -5.77 -4.91
CA HIS A 41 4.39 -4.44 -4.55
C HIS A 41 3.52 -3.26 -4.97
N GLY A 42 2.25 -3.44 -5.36
CA GLY A 42 1.35 -2.33 -5.68
C GLY A 42 0.69 -2.39 -7.05
N THR A 43 1.02 -3.36 -7.90
CA THR A 43 0.50 -3.45 -9.27
C THR A 43 -1.04 -3.38 -9.33
N ASP A 44 -1.71 -4.09 -8.41
CA ASP A 44 -3.18 -4.04 -8.25
C ASP A 44 -3.58 -3.44 -6.89
N PHE A 45 -2.83 -2.44 -6.42
CA PHE A 45 -3.14 -1.71 -5.19
C PHE A 45 -2.85 -0.22 -5.32
N ALA A 46 -3.90 0.59 -5.47
CA ALA A 46 -3.78 2.04 -5.55
C ALA A 46 -3.52 2.67 -4.17
N GLY A 47 -2.48 3.49 -4.08
CA GLY A 47 -2.09 4.24 -2.90
C GLY A 47 -2.16 5.75 -3.14
N PHE A 48 -2.70 6.47 -2.15
CA PHE A 48 -2.80 7.92 -2.17
C PHE A 48 -2.34 8.49 -0.83
N VAL A 49 -1.69 9.65 -0.87
CA VAL A 49 -1.35 10.47 0.30
C VAL A 49 -1.93 11.86 0.07
N ASP A 50 -2.79 12.31 0.97
CA ASP A 50 -3.52 13.59 0.86
C ASP A 50 -4.19 13.81 -0.52
N GLY A 51 -4.71 12.72 -1.09
CA GLY A 51 -5.38 12.71 -2.41
C GLY A 51 -4.42 12.65 -3.61
N VAL A 52 -3.11 12.68 -3.39
CA VAL A 52 -2.10 12.56 -4.44
C VAL A 52 -1.75 11.08 -4.65
N PRO A 53 -1.81 10.54 -5.89
CA PRO A 53 -1.42 9.16 -6.16
C PRO A 53 0.09 8.97 -5.97
N ILE A 54 0.49 7.85 -5.37
CA ILE A 54 1.90 7.56 -5.06
C ILE A 54 2.43 6.28 -5.71
N ASN A 55 1.60 5.50 -6.40
CA ASN A 55 2.07 4.43 -7.28
C ASN A 55 2.99 5.01 -8.36
N MET A 56 4.04 4.28 -8.69
CA MET A 56 4.94 4.61 -9.78
C MET A 56 4.49 3.88 -11.06
N PRO A 57 3.99 4.61 -12.09
CA PRO A 57 3.53 3.97 -13.32
C PRO A 57 4.65 3.25 -14.08
N THR A 58 5.86 3.80 -13.96
CA THR A 58 7.08 3.20 -14.52
C THR A 58 8.10 3.01 -13.41
N HIS A 59 8.38 1.77 -13.06
CA HIS A 59 9.42 1.42 -12.09
C HIS A 59 10.17 0.18 -12.55
N GLY A 60 11.47 0.08 -12.20
CA GLY A 60 12.31 -1.06 -12.62
C GLY A 60 11.85 -2.41 -12.06
N HIS A 61 10.94 -2.41 -11.08
CA HIS A 61 10.34 -3.62 -10.54
C HIS A 61 9.06 -4.05 -11.28
N GLY A 62 8.18 -3.10 -11.60
CA GLY A 62 6.87 -3.36 -12.19
C GLY A 62 6.05 -2.08 -12.33
N GLN A 63 5.03 -2.11 -13.18
CA GLN A 63 4.05 -1.03 -13.29
C GLN A 63 3.16 -1.04 -12.03
N GLY A 64 2.90 0.14 -11.48
CA GLY A 64 2.11 0.31 -10.26
C GLY A 64 2.87 0.13 -8.95
N TYR A 65 4.21 0.06 -8.98
CA TYR A 65 5.03 -0.09 -7.77
C TYR A 65 4.69 0.96 -6.70
N LEU A 66 4.44 0.50 -5.48
CA LEU A 66 3.92 1.28 -4.36
C LEU A 66 4.79 1.10 -3.11
N ASP A 67 5.42 2.18 -2.68
CA ASP A 67 6.28 2.19 -1.49
C ASP A 67 5.77 3.20 -0.46
N PHE A 68 5.33 2.71 0.70
CA PHE A 68 4.89 3.55 1.81
C PHE A 68 6.04 3.97 2.74
N ASN A 69 7.26 3.45 2.60
CA ASN A 69 8.35 3.64 3.57
C ASN A 69 8.78 5.09 3.79
N PHE A 70 8.35 6.03 2.94
CA PHE A 70 8.59 7.47 3.15
C PHE A 70 7.65 8.11 4.19
N LEU A 71 6.57 7.42 4.58
CA LEU A 71 5.61 7.92 5.56
C LEU A 71 6.18 7.90 6.98
N ILE A 72 5.79 8.90 7.77
CA ILE A 72 6.07 8.98 9.21
C ILE A 72 4.77 8.62 9.94
N PRO A 73 4.68 7.47 10.64
CA PRO A 73 3.41 6.98 11.19
C PRO A 73 2.73 7.97 12.14
N GLU A 74 3.52 8.70 12.91
CA GLU A 74 3.06 9.66 13.91
C GLU A 74 2.38 10.88 13.28
N THR A 75 2.56 11.15 11.98
CA THR A 75 1.91 12.26 11.27
C THR A 75 0.59 11.87 10.61
N LEU A 76 0.19 10.59 10.69
CA LEU A 76 -1.02 10.10 10.03
C LEU A 76 -2.25 10.26 10.93
N GLU A 77 -3.23 11.02 10.45
CA GLU A 77 -4.51 11.21 11.16
C GLU A 77 -5.52 10.11 10.84
N ARG A 78 -5.63 9.72 9.57
CA ARG A 78 -6.68 8.81 9.06
C ARG A 78 -6.17 7.92 7.95
N ILE A 79 -6.69 6.70 7.88
CA ILE A 79 -6.56 5.77 6.76
C ILE A 79 -7.96 5.54 6.18
N ASP A 80 -8.15 5.91 4.93
CA ASP A 80 -9.36 5.62 4.16
C ASP A 80 -9.08 4.45 3.21
N PHE A 81 -10.02 3.50 3.08
CA PHE A 81 -9.83 2.33 2.22
C PHE A 81 -11.09 1.97 1.43
N ARG A 82 -10.90 1.48 0.21
CA ARG A 82 -11.92 0.86 -0.64
C ARG A 82 -11.42 -0.53 -1.06
N LYS A 83 -12.35 -1.46 -1.29
CA LYS A 83 -12.02 -2.84 -1.67
C LYS A 83 -12.98 -3.36 -2.73
N GLY A 84 -12.45 -4.14 -3.65
CA GLY A 84 -13.21 -4.80 -4.71
C GLY A 84 -13.32 -3.94 -5.97
N PRO A 85 -13.78 -4.55 -7.08
CA PRO A 85 -13.63 -4.01 -8.44
C PRO A 85 -14.70 -2.97 -8.81
N TYR A 86 -15.33 -2.33 -7.83
CA TYR A 86 -16.52 -1.50 -8.04
C TYR A 86 -16.21 -0.01 -8.27
N PHE A 87 -14.93 0.37 -8.23
CA PHE A 87 -14.47 1.76 -8.18
C PHE A 87 -13.60 2.10 -9.38
N ALA A 88 -14.21 2.13 -10.57
CA ALA A 88 -13.51 2.43 -11.82
C ALA A 88 -12.88 3.84 -11.85
N ASP A 89 -13.32 4.74 -10.96
CA ASP A 89 -12.77 6.07 -10.77
C ASP A 89 -11.35 6.09 -10.16
N VAL A 90 -10.91 5.00 -9.51
CA VAL A 90 -9.61 4.92 -8.84
C VAL A 90 -8.45 4.68 -9.83
N GLY A 91 -8.75 4.09 -10.99
CA GLY A 91 -7.82 3.99 -12.12
C GLY A 91 -7.08 2.66 -12.23
N ASP A 92 -5.94 2.70 -12.93
CA ASP A 92 -5.24 1.54 -13.50
C ASP A 92 -4.61 0.58 -12.47
N PHE A 93 -4.49 0.98 -11.20
CA PHE A 93 -3.84 0.19 -10.15
C PHE A 93 -4.83 -0.35 -9.10
N SER A 94 -6.14 -0.47 -9.40
CA SER A 94 -7.19 -0.81 -8.40
C SER A 94 -8.10 -1.96 -8.78
#